data_AF-A0A7S0XXA5-F1
#
_entry.id   AF-A0A7S0XXA5-F1
#
_cell.length_a   1.000
_cell.length_b   1.000
_cell.length_c   1.000
_cell.angle_alpha   90.00
_cell.angle_beta   90.00
_cell.angle_gamma   90.00
#
_symmetry.space_group_name_H-M   'P 1'
#
loop_
_entity.id
_entity.type
_entity.pdbx_description
1 polymer ?
#
loop_
_entity_poly.entity_id
_entity_poly.type
_entity_poly.pdbx_seq_one_letter_code
_entity_poly.pdbx_strand_id
1 'polypeptide(L)'
;MRRLEQRLSEAHALEAKNKEEAIKWNKQLLEQATQEGKHLKDERDKATDRMHAAALQVRDLKRAQDRMAQEARASKAQATLQALGGFRKRLVDSRQALRAMRRDQDQMMEEANAAFATVSEEIASYCSFIAPMTFQRPEQLHTERLTQQQLAKGLKHMVAKYRASSEMCRELNVEVQNLKGSMRVMCRVRPLKENEQGDGTILNFREEGVVSVHDKNGPRDFQFDTAFGPRHSQDDVFAEASPLLATVADGFNVSVFAYGPTGSGKTFTMVGDKGSKGR
;
A
#
# COMPACT_ATOMS: atom_id res chain seq x y z
N MET A 1 -117.28 36.76 -37.45
CA MET A 1 -116.49 37.64 -36.55
C MET A 1 -116.14 36.95 -35.23
N ARG A 2 -117.09 36.56 -34.36
CA ARG A 2 -116.79 35.98 -33.02
C ARG A 2 -115.90 34.71 -32.98
N ARG A 3 -115.99 33.79 -33.96
CA ARG A 3 -115.14 32.57 -34.00
C ARG A 3 -113.66 32.83 -34.33
N LEU A 4 -113.36 33.91 -35.06
CA LEU A 4 -111.98 34.26 -35.41
C LEU A 4 -111.26 34.93 -34.24
N GLU A 5 -111.96 35.77 -33.46
CA GLU A 5 -111.45 36.41 -32.24
C GLU A 5 -111.12 35.38 -31.15
N GLN A 6 -111.93 34.33 -31.02
CA GLN A 6 -111.71 33.25 -30.05
C GLN A 6 -110.46 32.40 -30.37
N ARG A 7 -110.24 32.06 -31.65
CA ARG A 7 -109.03 31.34 -32.10
C ARG A 7 -107.77 32.21 -32.01
N LEU A 8 -107.89 33.52 -32.24
CA LEU A 8 -106.79 34.47 -32.04
C LEU A 8 -106.37 34.53 -30.57
N SER A 9 -107.36 34.60 -29.66
CA SER A 9 -107.15 34.57 -28.20
C SER A 9 -106.49 33.28 -27.73
N GLU A 10 -106.94 32.12 -28.21
CA GLU A 10 -106.34 30.82 -27.90
C GLU A 10 -104.90 30.69 -28.41
N ALA A 11 -104.61 31.18 -29.63
CA ALA A 11 -103.26 31.18 -30.18
C ALA A 11 -102.31 32.10 -29.38
N HIS A 12 -102.77 33.28 -28.98
CA HIS A 12 -102.01 34.17 -28.10
C HIS A 12 -101.77 33.56 -26.70
N ALA A 13 -102.75 32.85 -26.14
CA ALA A 13 -102.60 32.16 -24.86
C ALA A 13 -101.61 30.98 -24.94
N LEU A 14 -101.62 30.24 -26.06
CA LEU A 14 -100.66 29.16 -26.31
C LEU A 14 -99.24 29.71 -26.52
N GLU A 15 -99.09 30.80 -27.27
CA GLU A 15 -97.79 31.49 -27.38
C GLU A 15 -97.28 32.00 -26.04
N ALA A 16 -98.16 32.57 -25.20
CA ALA A 16 -97.80 33.05 -23.88
C ALA A 16 -97.32 31.90 -22.99
N LYS A 17 -98.03 30.76 -22.99
CA LYS A 17 -97.61 29.54 -22.29
C LYS A 17 -96.26 29.01 -22.78
N ASN A 18 -96.07 28.91 -24.11
CA ASN A 18 -94.81 28.45 -24.68
C ASN A 18 -93.64 29.39 -24.33
N LYS A 19 -93.88 30.72 -24.35
CA LYS A 19 -92.88 31.71 -23.92
C LYS A 19 -92.57 31.56 -22.43
N GLU A 20 -93.57 31.31 -21.60
CA GLU A 20 -93.40 31.14 -20.15
C GLU A 20 -92.64 29.84 -19.81
N GLU A 21 -92.91 28.74 -20.51
CA GLU A 21 -92.16 27.49 -20.40
C GLU A 21 -90.72 27.64 -20.89
N ALA A 22 -90.49 28.34 -22.01
CA ALA A 22 -89.15 28.65 -22.49
C ALA A 22 -88.37 29.53 -21.50
N ILE A 23 -89.01 30.51 -20.86
CA ILE A 23 -88.39 31.34 -19.81
C ILE A 23 -88.04 30.48 -18.58
N LYS A 24 -88.94 29.60 -18.14
CA LYS A 24 -88.67 28.67 -17.04
C LYS A 24 -87.49 27.75 -17.36
N TRP A 25 -87.48 27.16 -18.55
CA TRP A 25 -86.40 26.29 -19.02
C TRP A 25 -85.07 27.05 -19.10
N ASN A 26 -85.04 28.24 -19.70
CA ASN A 26 -83.84 29.07 -19.78
C ASN A 26 -83.33 29.47 -18.39
N LYS A 27 -84.22 29.80 -17.45
CA LYS A 27 -83.85 30.13 -16.07
C LYS A 27 -83.23 28.92 -15.36
N GLN A 28 -83.79 27.73 -15.54
CA GLN A 28 -83.28 26.49 -14.95
C GLN A 28 -81.92 26.10 -15.52
N LEU A 29 -81.74 26.27 -16.84
CA LEU A 29 -80.46 26.07 -17.52
C LEU A 29 -79.40 27.08 -17.04
N LEU A 30 -79.78 28.34 -16.84
CA LEU A 30 -78.88 29.38 -16.31
C LEU A 30 -78.45 29.08 -14.87
N GLU A 31 -79.36 28.57 -14.04
CA GLU A 31 -79.08 28.15 -12.66
C GLU A 31 -78.11 26.95 -12.63
N GLN A 32 -78.30 25.95 -13.50
CA GLN A 32 -77.37 24.84 -13.65
C GLN A 32 -75.98 25.30 -14.10
N ALA A 33 -75.91 26.12 -15.15
CA ALA A 33 -74.65 26.65 -15.67
C ALA A 33 -73.91 27.51 -14.63
N THR A 34 -74.64 28.27 -13.80
CA THR A 34 -74.03 29.07 -12.72
C THR A 34 -73.57 28.20 -11.54
N GLN A 35 -74.26 27.11 -11.21
CA GLN A 35 -73.80 26.15 -10.21
C GLN A 35 -72.56 25.38 -10.67
N GLU A 36 -72.55 24.89 -11.91
CA GLU A 36 -71.37 24.24 -12.51
C GLU A 36 -70.19 25.21 -12.58
N GLY A 37 -70.42 26.46 -12.97
CA GLY A 37 -69.38 27.50 -12.98
C GLY A 37 -68.79 27.78 -11.59
N LYS A 38 -69.61 27.77 -10.53
CA LYS A 38 -69.14 27.88 -9.14
C LYS A 38 -68.31 26.66 -8.73
N HIS A 39 -68.80 25.45 -9.03
CA HIS A 39 -68.09 24.20 -8.72
C HIS A 39 -66.72 24.14 -9.38
N LEU A 40 -66.65 24.43 -10.68
CA LEU A 40 -65.39 24.45 -11.44
C LEU A 40 -64.42 25.51 -10.91
N LYS A 41 -64.94 26.66 -10.44
CA LYS A 41 -64.12 27.70 -9.82
C LYS A 41 -63.52 27.25 -8.49
N ASP A 42 -64.30 26.60 -7.63
CA ASP A 42 -63.81 26.06 -6.35
C ASP A 42 -62.79 24.93 -6.56
N GLU A 43 -63.00 24.05 -7.55
CA GLU A 43 -62.03 23.01 -7.91
C GLU A 43 -60.72 23.60 -8.43
N ARG A 44 -60.81 24.63 -9.29
CA ARG A 44 -59.64 25.35 -9.79
C ARG A 44 -58.87 26.00 -8.65
N ASP A 45 -59.56 26.68 -7.72
CA ASP A 45 -58.92 27.39 -6.62
C ASP A 45 -58.22 26.39 -5.67
N LYS A 46 -58.86 25.24 -5.37
CA LYS A 46 -58.22 24.12 -4.64
C LYS A 46 -57.01 23.55 -5.38
N ALA A 47 -57.08 23.43 -6.71
CA ALA A 47 -55.96 22.96 -7.51
C ALA A 47 -54.78 23.96 -7.48
N THR A 48 -55.06 25.26 -7.53
CA THR A 48 -54.01 26.30 -7.41
C THR A 48 -53.34 26.31 -6.05
N ASP A 49 -54.10 26.08 -4.96
CA ASP A 49 -53.55 25.98 -3.61
C ASP A 49 -52.65 24.75 -3.45
N ARG A 50 -53.09 23.60 -3.98
CA ARG A 50 -52.27 22.38 -4.03
C ARG A 50 -50.99 22.59 -4.83
N MET A 51 -51.06 23.30 -5.95
CA MET A 51 -49.90 23.60 -6.79
C MET A 51 -48.91 24.55 -6.07
N HIS A 52 -49.41 25.55 -5.36
CA HIS A 52 -48.57 26.42 -4.52
C HIS A 52 -47.89 25.66 -3.38
N ALA A 53 -48.63 24.79 -2.69
CA ALA A 53 -48.08 23.95 -1.63
C ALA A 53 -46.98 23.01 -2.16
N ALA A 54 -47.21 22.39 -3.32
CA ALA A 54 -46.20 21.54 -3.97
C ALA A 54 -44.97 22.35 -4.40
N ALA A 55 -45.14 23.58 -4.92
CA ALA A 55 -44.03 24.44 -5.29
C ALA A 55 -43.16 24.84 -4.09
N LEU A 56 -43.78 25.09 -2.92
CA LEU A 56 -43.05 25.34 -1.68
C LEU A 56 -42.25 24.11 -1.23
N GLN A 57 -42.85 22.92 -1.25
CA GLN A 57 -42.13 21.68 -0.92
C GLN A 57 -40.93 21.43 -1.85
N VAL A 58 -41.08 21.64 -3.16
CA VAL A 58 -39.97 21.50 -4.11
C VAL A 58 -38.85 22.49 -3.78
N ARG A 59 -39.20 23.74 -3.41
CA ARG A 59 -38.21 24.76 -3.02
C ARG A 59 -37.45 24.36 -1.75
N ASP A 60 -38.13 23.80 -0.76
CA ASP A 60 -37.52 23.36 0.49
C ASP A 60 -36.65 22.11 0.31
N LEU A 61 -37.09 21.14 -0.50
CA LEU A 61 -36.28 19.98 -0.88
C LEU A 61 -35.01 20.40 -1.62
N LYS A 62 -35.11 21.37 -2.54
CA LYS A 62 -33.96 21.89 -3.27
C LYS A 62 -32.95 22.58 -2.33
N ARG A 63 -33.44 23.38 -1.37
CA ARG A 63 -32.60 23.97 -0.31
C ARG A 63 -31.96 22.93 0.60
N ALA A 64 -32.65 21.83 0.90
CA ALA A 64 -32.09 20.73 1.68
C ALA A 64 -30.99 19.97 0.90
N GLN A 65 -31.21 19.72 -0.39
CA GLN A 65 -30.23 19.11 -1.28
C GLN A 65 -28.97 19.96 -1.42
N ASP A 66 -29.12 21.28 -1.59
CA ASP A 66 -28.00 22.22 -1.69
C ASP A 66 -27.17 22.25 -0.38
N ARG A 67 -27.84 22.22 0.78
CA ARG A 67 -27.18 22.13 2.10
C ARG A 67 -26.38 20.84 2.25
N MET A 68 -26.99 19.69 1.96
CA MET A 68 -26.27 18.40 2.02
C MET A 68 -25.10 18.34 1.03
N ALA A 69 -25.24 18.92 -0.16
CA ALA A 69 -24.16 18.99 -1.14
C ALA A 69 -22.99 19.88 -0.66
N GLN A 70 -23.27 21.00 0.00
CA GLN A 70 -22.24 21.85 0.59
C GLN A 70 -21.52 21.17 1.75
N GLU A 71 -22.25 20.55 2.67
CA GLU A 71 -21.68 19.81 3.81
C GLU A 71 -20.80 18.63 3.36
N ALA A 72 -21.26 17.86 2.37
CA ALA A 72 -20.47 16.77 1.79
C ALA A 72 -19.19 17.27 1.10
N ARG A 73 -19.24 18.43 0.42
CA ARG A 73 -18.05 19.06 -0.18
C ARG A 73 -17.08 19.56 0.90
N ALA A 74 -17.57 20.20 1.95
CA ALA A 74 -16.76 20.68 3.07
C ALA A 74 -16.08 19.53 3.82
N SER A 75 -16.81 18.46 4.12
CA SER A 75 -16.29 17.25 4.77
C SER A 75 -15.20 16.57 3.93
N LYS A 76 -15.42 16.42 2.62
CA LYS A 76 -14.39 15.90 1.70
C LYS A 76 -13.15 16.79 1.65
N ALA A 77 -13.31 18.11 1.59
CA ALA A 77 -12.19 19.05 1.60
C ALA A 77 -11.41 19.03 2.92
N GLN A 78 -12.08 18.83 4.06
CA GLN A 78 -11.45 18.70 5.37
C GLN A 78 -10.66 17.39 5.49
N ALA A 79 -11.22 16.28 5.00
CA ALA A 79 -10.56 14.98 4.98
C ALA A 79 -9.28 14.99 4.12
N THR A 80 -9.32 15.62 2.94
CA THR A 80 -8.13 15.77 2.08
C THR A 80 -7.07 16.67 2.72
N LEU A 81 -7.45 17.76 3.39
CA LEU A 81 -6.53 18.62 4.14
C LEU A 81 -5.87 17.88 5.30
N GLN A 82 -6.61 17.07 6.06
CA GLN A 82 -6.04 16.24 7.13
C GLN A 82 -5.07 15.20 6.59
N ALA A 83 -5.43 14.52 5.50
CA ALA A 83 -4.55 13.55 4.84
C ALA A 83 -3.24 14.21 4.36
N LEU A 84 -3.33 15.37 3.70
CA LEU A 84 -2.17 16.16 3.27
C LEU A 84 -1.32 16.61 4.46
N GLY A 85 -1.94 17.01 5.57
CA GLY A 85 -1.24 17.34 6.82
C GLY A 85 -0.45 16.16 7.39
N GLY A 86 -1.04 14.95 7.38
CA GLY A 86 -0.38 13.71 7.79
C GLY A 86 0.80 13.35 6.88
N PHE A 87 0.63 13.49 5.56
CA PHE A 87 1.72 13.31 4.59
C PHE A 87 2.86 14.31 4.81
N ARG A 88 2.54 15.59 5.01
CA ARG A 88 3.55 16.62 5.30
C ARG A 88 4.35 16.30 6.56
N LYS A 89 3.69 15.86 7.63
CA LYS A 89 4.36 15.48 8.88
C LYS A 89 5.33 14.30 8.65
N ARG A 90 4.85 13.23 7.99
CA ARG A 90 5.71 12.08 7.62
C ARG A 90 6.91 12.48 6.77
N LEU A 91 6.75 13.40 5.82
CA LEU A 91 7.85 13.91 5.01
C LEU A 91 8.87 14.69 5.83
N VAL A 92 8.44 15.50 6.80
CA VAL A 92 9.34 16.21 7.72
C VAL A 92 10.09 15.23 8.61
N ASP A 93 9.40 14.25 9.19
CA ASP A 93 9.98 13.24 10.08
C ASP A 93 11.00 12.39 9.31
N SER A 94 10.66 11.93 8.09
CA SER A 94 11.56 11.20 7.20
C SER A 94 12.79 12.02 6.81
N ARG A 95 12.61 13.32 6.50
CA ARG A 95 13.72 14.24 6.21
C ARG A 95 14.63 14.45 7.42
N GLN A 96 14.08 14.52 8.63
CA GLN A 96 14.87 14.63 9.86
C GLN A 96 15.65 13.35 10.13
N ALA A 97 15.03 12.18 9.96
CA ALA A 97 15.70 10.88 10.10
C ALA A 97 16.86 10.72 9.09
N LEU A 98 16.65 11.09 7.82
CA LEU A 98 17.71 11.08 6.81
C LEU A 98 18.87 12.03 7.17
N ARG A 99 18.58 13.18 7.78
CA ARG A 99 19.62 14.10 8.25
C ARG A 99 20.40 13.55 9.44
N ALA A 100 19.74 12.83 10.36
CA ALA A 100 20.41 12.16 11.47
C ALA A 100 21.34 11.06 10.95
N MET A 101 20.83 10.17 10.10
CA MET A 101 21.62 9.10 9.50
C MET A 101 22.81 9.62 8.69
N ARG A 102 22.66 10.77 8.00
CA ARG A 102 23.79 11.40 7.31
C ARG A 102 24.86 11.92 8.27
N ARG A 103 24.47 12.47 9.42
CA ARG A 103 25.44 12.88 10.45
C ARG A 103 26.16 11.67 11.04
N ASP A 104 25.44 10.59 11.30
CA ASP A 104 26.03 9.35 11.81
C ASP A 104 27.03 8.79 10.78
N GLN A 105 26.68 8.82 9.50
CA GLN A 105 27.59 8.42 8.42
C GLN A 105 28.83 9.32 8.33
N ASP A 106 28.65 10.65 8.42
CA ASP A 106 29.77 11.60 8.40
C ASP A 106 30.70 11.37 9.61
N GLN A 107 30.14 11.10 10.80
CA GLN A 107 30.91 10.78 12.01
C GLN A 107 31.66 9.44 11.88
N MET A 108 31.00 8.38 11.39
CA MET A 108 31.66 7.09 11.15
C MET A 108 32.80 7.21 10.13
N MET A 109 32.62 8.03 9.09
CA MET A 109 33.68 8.29 8.10
C MET A 109 34.85 9.05 8.71
N GLU A 110 34.60 9.99 9.60
CA GLU A 110 35.65 10.75 10.29
C GLU A 110 36.44 9.86 11.27
N GLU A 111 35.75 9.00 12.03
CA GLU A 111 36.37 7.98 12.87
C GLU A 111 37.20 6.97 12.05
N ALA A 112 36.66 6.51 10.92
CA ALA A 112 37.39 5.62 10.02
C ALA A 112 38.63 6.30 9.43
N ASN A 113 38.52 7.55 8.96
CA ASN A 113 39.65 8.32 8.43
C ASN A 113 40.73 8.55 9.49
N ALA A 114 40.35 8.83 10.74
CA ALA A 114 41.29 8.95 11.85
C ALA A 114 42.01 7.63 12.14
N ALA A 115 41.28 6.50 12.13
CA ALA A 115 41.86 5.18 12.28
C ALA A 115 42.83 4.85 11.13
N PHE A 116 42.46 5.17 9.88
CA PHE A 116 43.33 5.00 8.71
C PHE A 116 44.59 5.87 8.80
N ALA A 117 44.48 7.12 9.24
CA ALA A 117 45.63 8.00 9.43
C ALA A 117 46.60 7.42 10.47
N THR A 118 46.08 6.91 11.59
CA THR A 118 46.88 6.26 12.64
C THR A 118 47.62 5.04 12.10
N VAL A 119 46.92 4.15 11.38
CA VAL A 119 47.53 2.97 10.75
C VAL A 119 48.56 3.38 9.68
N SER A 120 48.30 4.44 8.92
CA SER A 120 49.23 4.92 7.91
C SER A 120 50.51 5.51 8.52
N GLU A 121 50.41 6.23 9.64
CA GLU A 121 51.58 6.69 10.41
C GLU A 121 52.37 5.52 10.99
N GLU A 122 51.68 4.50 11.52
CA GLU A 122 52.33 3.27 11.97
C GLU A 122 53.09 2.60 10.83
N ILE A 123 52.46 2.41 9.66
CA ILE A 123 53.10 1.83 8.47
C ILE A 123 54.30 2.68 8.02
N ALA A 124 54.18 4.00 7.98
CA ALA A 124 55.26 4.90 7.60
C ALA A 124 56.45 4.78 8.58
N SER A 125 56.18 4.70 9.88
CA SER A 125 57.17 4.45 10.92
C SER A 125 57.87 3.10 10.70
N TYR A 126 57.13 2.02 10.46
CA TYR A 126 57.70 0.70 10.14
C TYR A 126 58.54 0.72 8.85
N CYS A 127 58.07 1.37 7.79
CA CYS A 127 58.81 1.50 6.54
C CYS A 127 60.12 2.28 6.73
N SER A 128 60.11 3.33 7.55
CA SER A 128 61.33 4.10 7.88
C SER A 128 62.35 3.29 8.70
N PHE A 129 61.88 2.32 9.48
CA PHE A 129 62.72 1.41 10.26
C PHE A 129 63.31 0.28 9.41
N ILE A 130 62.56 -0.21 8.41
CA ILE A 130 62.98 -1.31 7.54
C ILE A 130 63.84 -0.82 6.37
N ALA A 131 63.60 0.38 5.84
CA ALA A 131 64.32 0.92 4.67
C ALA A 131 65.86 1.01 4.83
N PRO A 132 66.44 1.27 6.02
CA PRO A 132 67.89 1.23 6.22
C PRO A 132 68.46 -0.20 6.28
N MET A 133 67.65 -1.23 6.56
CA MET A 133 68.11 -2.63 6.62
C MET A 133 68.30 -3.25 5.24
N THR A 134 67.74 -2.66 4.17
CA THR A 134 67.84 -3.21 2.81
C THR A 134 69.13 -2.81 2.07
N PHE A 135 70.00 -2.00 2.67
CA PHE A 135 71.28 -1.64 2.04
C PHE A 135 72.37 -1.30 3.06
N GLN A 136 73.03 -2.33 3.65
CA GLN A 136 74.42 -2.23 4.11
C GLN A 136 75.03 -3.61 4.44
N ARG A 137 76.36 -3.69 4.29
CA ARG A 137 77.23 -4.88 4.28
C ARG A 137 77.12 -5.80 5.53
N PRO A 138 77.47 -7.09 5.39
CA PRO A 138 77.28 -8.12 6.42
C PRO A 138 78.43 -8.11 7.44
N GLU A 139 78.36 -7.25 8.44
CA GLU A 139 79.08 -7.42 9.71
C GLU A 139 78.18 -6.93 10.84
N GLN A 140 77.32 -7.81 11.37
CA GLN A 140 76.84 -7.84 12.77
C GLN A 140 75.71 -8.86 12.97
N LEU A 141 76.08 -10.09 13.33
CA LEU A 141 75.17 -11.20 13.68
C LEU A 141 74.27 -10.96 14.92
N HIS A 142 74.37 -9.82 15.60
CA HIS A 142 73.63 -9.55 16.84
C HIS A 142 72.41 -8.64 16.65
N THR A 143 72.46 -7.69 15.72
CA THR A 143 71.37 -6.75 15.41
C THR A 143 70.26 -7.43 14.59
N GLU A 144 70.59 -8.32 13.64
CA GLU A 144 69.60 -9.14 12.91
C GLU A 144 68.76 -10.05 13.82
N ARG A 145 69.33 -10.51 14.94
CA ARG A 145 68.64 -11.39 15.89
C ARG A 145 67.60 -10.62 16.71
N LEU A 146 67.89 -9.36 17.05
CA LEU A 146 66.98 -8.45 17.74
C LEU A 146 65.81 -8.03 16.82
N THR A 147 66.09 -7.76 15.54
CA THR A 147 65.06 -7.38 14.56
C THR A 147 64.17 -8.56 14.18
N GLN A 148 64.72 -9.77 14.00
CA GLN A 148 63.93 -11.00 13.86
C GLN A 148 63.08 -11.29 15.10
N GLN A 149 63.60 -11.05 16.31
CA GLN A 149 62.81 -11.21 17.54
C GLN A 149 61.65 -10.20 17.63
N GLN A 150 61.88 -8.95 17.24
CA GLN A 150 60.83 -7.93 17.21
C GLN A 150 59.76 -8.25 16.17
N LEU A 151 60.14 -8.69 14.97
CA LEU A 151 59.20 -9.14 13.93
C LEU A 151 58.40 -10.36 14.39
N ALA A 152 59.05 -11.35 15.01
CA ALA A 152 58.37 -12.53 15.54
C ALA A 152 57.39 -12.16 16.66
N LYS A 153 57.71 -11.16 17.51
CA LYS A 153 56.78 -10.63 18.52
C LYS A 153 55.59 -9.91 17.88
N GLY A 154 55.83 -9.09 16.86
CA GLY A 154 54.78 -8.40 16.10
C GLY A 154 53.82 -9.38 15.43
N LEU A 155 54.35 -10.40 14.73
CA LEU A 155 53.54 -11.44 14.09
C LEU A 155 52.73 -12.24 15.12
N LYS A 156 53.32 -12.60 16.26
CA LYS A 156 52.60 -13.26 17.35
C LYS A 156 51.45 -12.40 17.88
N HIS A 157 51.66 -11.11 18.05
CA HIS A 157 50.64 -10.18 18.50
C HIS A 157 49.50 -10.04 17.48
N MET A 158 49.83 -9.91 16.19
CA MET A 158 48.83 -9.86 15.12
C MET A 158 48.01 -11.14 15.02
N VAL A 159 48.66 -12.31 15.09
CA VAL A 159 47.98 -13.61 15.09
C VAL A 159 47.06 -13.74 16.31
N ALA A 160 47.50 -13.28 17.49
CA ALA A 160 46.66 -13.28 18.68
C ALA A 160 45.43 -12.37 18.53
N LYS A 161 45.61 -11.15 18.00
CA LYS A 161 44.50 -10.21 17.76
C LYS A 161 43.51 -10.73 16.71
N TYR A 162 44.02 -11.32 15.62
CA TYR A 162 43.18 -11.94 14.59
C TYR A 162 42.38 -13.12 15.15
N ARG A 163 43.00 -13.98 15.96
CA ARG A 163 42.32 -15.10 16.63
C ARG A 163 41.20 -14.61 17.55
N ALA A 164 41.47 -13.61 18.39
CA ALA A 164 40.46 -13.03 19.27
C ALA A 164 39.28 -12.42 18.48
N SER A 165 39.56 -11.72 17.37
CA SER A 165 38.51 -11.21 16.50
C SER A 165 37.72 -12.32 15.80
N SER A 166 38.39 -13.38 15.38
CA SER A 166 37.76 -14.54 14.74
C SER A 166 36.85 -15.30 15.70
N GLU A 167 37.26 -15.44 16.97
CA GLU A 167 36.46 -16.03 18.04
C GLU A 167 35.21 -15.19 18.32
N MET A 168 35.35 -13.87 18.39
CA MET A 168 34.21 -12.96 18.55
C MET A 168 33.21 -13.06 17.39
N CYS A 169 33.70 -13.08 16.14
CA CYS A 169 32.84 -13.27 14.96
C CYS A 169 32.07 -14.61 15.02
N ARG A 170 32.74 -15.68 15.48
CA ARG A 170 32.13 -17.00 15.66
C ARG A 170 31.01 -16.96 16.70
N GLU A 171 31.26 -16.36 17.87
CA GLU A 171 30.27 -16.25 18.95
C GLU A 171 29.03 -15.47 18.52
N LEU A 172 29.24 -14.32 17.87
CA LEU A 172 28.16 -13.50 17.32
C LEU A 172 27.36 -14.25 16.26
N ASN A 173 28.02 -14.99 15.35
CA ASN A 173 27.31 -15.78 14.35
C ASN A 173 26.43 -16.85 15.00
N VAL A 174 26.95 -17.55 16.02
CA VAL A 174 26.17 -18.54 16.78
C VAL A 174 24.96 -17.89 17.46
N GLU A 175 25.13 -16.74 18.10
CA GLU A 175 24.04 -16.02 18.75
C GLU A 175 22.97 -15.59 17.74
N VAL A 176 23.37 -15.02 16.61
CA VAL A 176 22.44 -14.63 15.53
C VAL A 176 21.69 -15.83 14.97
N GLN A 177 22.35 -16.97 14.73
CA GLN A 177 21.67 -18.18 14.27
C GLN A 177 20.69 -18.72 15.33
N ASN A 178 21.04 -18.67 16.61
CA ASN A 178 20.16 -19.10 17.70
C ASN A 178 18.92 -18.22 17.82
N LEU A 179 19.07 -16.90 17.69
CA LEU A 179 17.96 -15.94 17.72
C LEU A 179 17.02 -16.12 16.52
N LYS A 180 17.56 -16.45 15.34
CA LYS A 180 16.75 -16.80 14.17
C LYS A 180 16.03 -18.17 14.29
N GLY A 181 16.38 -18.97 15.29
CA GLY A 181 15.81 -20.29 15.54
C GLY A 181 16.56 -21.44 14.87
N SER A 182 16.56 -22.59 15.54
CA SER A 182 17.25 -23.82 15.09
C SER A 182 16.61 -24.51 13.88
N MET A 183 15.34 -24.19 13.61
CA MET A 183 14.60 -24.65 12.44
C MET A 183 13.99 -23.45 11.75
N ARG A 184 14.23 -23.32 10.45
CA ARG A 184 13.69 -22.25 9.62
C ARG A 184 13.00 -22.82 8.40
N VAL A 185 11.82 -22.28 8.09
CA VAL A 185 10.99 -22.64 6.95
C VAL A 185 10.92 -21.44 6.01
N MET A 186 11.49 -21.60 4.83
CA MET A 186 11.48 -20.60 3.78
C MET A 186 10.53 -21.05 2.66
N CYS A 187 9.63 -20.16 2.25
CA CYS A 187 8.78 -20.38 1.08
C CYS A 187 9.43 -19.77 -0.16
N ARG A 188 9.48 -20.51 -1.27
CA ARG A 188 9.94 -19.98 -2.56
C ARG A 188 8.94 -20.28 -3.65
N VAL A 189 8.46 -19.22 -4.29
CA VAL A 189 7.54 -19.28 -5.42
C VAL A 189 8.33 -19.06 -6.70
N ARG A 190 8.35 -20.07 -7.57
CA ARG A 190 9.04 -19.97 -8.86
C ARG A 190 8.31 -19.02 -9.83
N PRO A 191 9.02 -18.43 -10.81
CA PRO A 191 8.39 -17.82 -11.97
C PRO A 191 7.45 -18.77 -12.70
N LEU A 192 6.35 -18.22 -13.23
CA LEU A 192 5.49 -18.90 -14.19
C LEU A 192 6.24 -19.08 -15.51
N LYS A 193 6.10 -20.26 -16.12
CA LYS A 193 6.62 -20.51 -17.47
C LYS A 193 5.70 -19.85 -18.50
N GLU A 194 6.20 -19.66 -19.73
CA GLU A 194 5.41 -19.06 -20.83
C GLU A 194 4.08 -19.80 -21.05
N ASN A 195 4.07 -21.12 -20.91
CA ASN A 195 2.87 -21.95 -21.06
C ASN A 195 1.86 -21.85 -19.89
N GLU A 196 2.21 -21.12 -18.82
CA GLU A 196 1.42 -21.00 -17.58
C GLU A 196 0.91 -19.57 -17.34
N GLN A 197 1.26 -18.61 -18.20
CA GLN A 197 0.91 -17.19 -18.03
C GLN A 197 -0.58 -16.86 -18.25
N GLY A 198 -1.38 -17.82 -18.72
CA GLY A 198 -2.82 -17.68 -18.92
C GLY A 198 -3.69 -17.95 -17.68
N ASP A 199 -3.15 -18.65 -16.68
CA ASP A 199 -3.82 -18.87 -15.40
C ASP A 199 -3.43 -17.75 -14.43
N GLY A 200 -4.40 -16.96 -13.99
CA GLY A 200 -4.18 -15.81 -13.09
C GLY A 200 -3.37 -16.20 -11.83
N THR A 201 -2.50 -15.30 -11.38
CA THR A 201 -1.72 -15.52 -10.15
C THR A 201 -2.63 -15.44 -8.93
N ILE A 202 -2.76 -16.54 -8.19
CA ILE A 202 -3.55 -16.63 -6.94
C ILE A 202 -2.76 -16.21 -5.69
N LEU A 203 -1.51 -15.78 -5.85
CA LEU A 203 -0.57 -15.54 -4.75
C LEU A 203 -0.34 -14.04 -4.54
N ASN A 204 -0.45 -13.60 -3.28
CA ASN A 204 -0.09 -12.28 -2.82
C ASN A 204 0.96 -12.38 -1.71
N PHE A 205 2.03 -11.60 -1.82
CA PHE A 205 3.07 -11.50 -0.79
C PHE A 205 2.76 -10.29 0.08
N ARG A 206 2.63 -10.50 1.40
CA ARG A 206 2.49 -9.43 2.39
C ARG A 206 3.83 -9.19 3.10
N GLU A 207 3.88 -8.18 3.95
CA GLU A 207 5.06 -7.87 4.76
C GLU A 207 5.38 -9.06 5.71
N GLU A 208 6.67 -9.23 6.07
CA GLU A 208 7.15 -10.20 7.07
C GLU A 208 6.94 -11.70 6.76
N GLY A 209 7.16 -12.15 5.53
CA GLY A 209 7.18 -13.60 5.23
C GLY A 209 5.80 -14.27 5.13
N VAL A 210 4.73 -13.47 5.10
CA VAL A 210 3.35 -13.94 4.88
C VAL A 210 3.06 -14.13 3.39
N VAL A 211 2.55 -15.31 3.03
CA VAL A 211 2.03 -15.61 1.68
C VAL A 211 0.52 -15.83 1.76
N SER A 212 -0.25 -14.97 1.08
CA SER A 212 -1.71 -15.07 0.95
C SER A 212 -2.08 -15.81 -0.35
N VAL A 213 -2.80 -16.92 -0.23
CA VAL A 213 -3.31 -17.73 -1.35
C VAL A 213 -4.82 -17.48 -1.51
N HIS A 214 -5.23 -16.94 -2.65
CA HIS A 214 -6.63 -16.69 -2.99
C HIS A 214 -7.23 -17.87 -3.74
N ASP A 215 -8.02 -18.67 -3.05
CA ASP A 215 -8.73 -19.82 -3.63
C ASP A 215 -10.24 -19.56 -3.71
N LYS A 216 -11.02 -20.48 -4.29
CA LYS A 216 -12.49 -20.42 -4.39
C LYS A 216 -13.18 -20.29 -3.03
N ASN A 217 -12.51 -20.72 -1.96
CA ASN A 217 -12.99 -20.65 -0.58
C ASN A 217 -12.58 -19.37 0.16
N GLY A 218 -11.94 -18.41 -0.52
CA GLY A 218 -11.42 -17.17 0.06
C GLY A 218 -9.89 -17.17 0.26
N PRO A 219 -9.33 -16.04 0.75
CA PRO A 219 -7.90 -15.92 1.04
C PRO A 219 -7.47 -16.77 2.23
N ARG A 220 -6.32 -17.43 2.11
CA ARG A 220 -5.65 -18.17 3.20
C ARG A 220 -4.21 -17.68 3.34
N ASP A 221 -3.85 -17.25 4.54
CA ASP A 221 -2.52 -16.73 4.82
C ASP A 221 -1.64 -17.81 5.45
N PHE A 222 -0.39 -17.89 4.99
CA PHE A 222 0.63 -18.81 5.48
C PHE A 222 1.84 -18.00 5.95
N GLN A 223 2.26 -18.21 7.20
CA GLN A 223 3.43 -17.57 7.79
C GLN A 223 4.66 -18.45 7.58
N PHE A 224 5.75 -17.84 7.11
CA PHE A 224 7.07 -18.45 6.98
C PHE A 224 8.12 -17.54 7.64
N ASP A 225 9.31 -18.07 7.90
CA ASP A 225 10.44 -17.23 8.33
C ASP A 225 10.86 -16.26 7.23
N THR A 226 10.72 -16.69 5.97
CA THR A 226 10.99 -15.85 4.79
C THR A 226 10.18 -16.35 3.60
N ALA A 227 9.67 -15.43 2.78
CA ALA A 227 8.92 -15.75 1.56
C ALA A 227 9.55 -15.09 0.33
N PHE A 228 10.10 -15.91 -0.57
CA PHE A 228 10.70 -15.51 -1.83
C PHE A 228 9.68 -15.60 -2.96
N GLY A 229 9.24 -14.44 -3.46
CA GLY A 229 8.39 -14.38 -4.66
C GLY A 229 9.12 -14.63 -5.98
N PRO A 230 8.38 -14.70 -7.11
CA PRO A 230 8.91 -15.01 -8.44
C PRO A 230 10.05 -14.14 -8.95
N ARG A 231 10.22 -12.94 -8.39
CA ARG A 231 11.25 -11.98 -8.81
C ARG A 231 12.59 -12.20 -8.11
N HIS A 232 12.63 -13.01 -7.05
CA HIS A 232 13.87 -13.29 -6.32
C HIS A 232 14.75 -14.27 -7.08
N SER A 233 16.02 -13.91 -7.18
CA SER A 233 17.08 -14.65 -7.84
C SER A 233 17.60 -15.82 -6.99
N GLN A 234 18.51 -16.63 -7.54
CA GLN A 234 19.26 -17.61 -6.75
C GLN A 234 20.13 -16.92 -5.69
N ASP A 235 20.71 -15.77 -6.02
CA ASP A 235 21.61 -15.03 -5.13
C ASP A 235 20.86 -14.50 -3.91
N ASP A 236 19.61 -14.04 -4.08
CA ASP A 236 18.76 -13.60 -2.96
C ASP A 236 18.47 -14.74 -1.97
N VAL A 237 18.17 -15.93 -2.50
CA VAL A 237 17.93 -17.13 -1.68
C VAL A 237 19.23 -17.59 -1.01
N PHE A 238 20.35 -17.55 -1.74
CA PHE A 238 21.66 -17.91 -1.20
C PHE A 238 22.12 -16.94 -0.13
N ALA A 239 21.87 -15.64 -0.28
CA ALA A 239 22.25 -14.63 0.71
C ALA A 239 21.65 -14.93 2.09
N GLU A 240 20.39 -15.35 2.15
CA GLU A 240 19.72 -15.73 3.40
C GLU A 240 20.25 -17.05 4.01
N ALA A 241 20.71 -17.98 3.15
CA ALA A 241 21.28 -19.26 3.58
C ALA A 241 22.79 -19.18 3.87
N SER A 242 23.50 -18.20 3.31
CA SER A 242 24.97 -18.09 3.36
C SER A 242 25.55 -18.04 4.79
N PRO A 243 24.91 -17.42 5.80
CA PRO A 243 25.44 -17.43 7.17
C PRO A 243 25.54 -18.83 7.77
N LEU A 244 24.73 -19.78 7.28
CA LEU A 244 24.80 -21.19 7.71
C LEU A 244 26.12 -21.85 7.30
N LEU A 245 26.74 -21.41 6.20
CA LEU A 245 28.03 -21.95 5.75
C LEU A 245 29.15 -21.59 6.73
N ALA A 246 29.10 -20.40 7.32
CA ALA A 246 30.02 -20.02 8.39
C ALA A 246 29.82 -20.93 9.61
N THR A 247 28.57 -21.23 9.97
CA THR A 247 28.27 -22.17 11.06
C THR A 247 28.82 -23.57 10.79
N VAL A 248 28.79 -24.05 9.53
CA VAL A 248 29.43 -25.32 9.15
C VAL A 248 30.96 -25.23 9.25
N ALA A 249 31.56 -24.13 8.79
CA ALA A 249 33.00 -23.92 8.92
C ALA A 249 33.46 -23.90 10.38
N ASP A 250 32.60 -23.45 11.29
CA ASP A 250 32.81 -23.44 12.74
C ASP A 250 32.56 -24.81 13.41
N GLY A 251 32.22 -25.85 12.64
CA GLY A 251 32.10 -27.24 13.11
C GLY A 251 30.68 -27.67 13.51
N PHE A 252 29.64 -26.92 13.17
CA PHE A 252 28.26 -27.31 13.43
C PHE A 252 27.62 -28.05 12.25
N ASN A 253 26.69 -28.95 12.54
CA ASN A 253 25.93 -29.66 11.53
C ASN A 253 24.74 -28.82 11.05
N VAL A 254 24.64 -28.61 9.75
CA VAL A 254 23.50 -27.94 9.10
C VAL A 254 22.87 -28.89 8.09
N SER A 255 21.54 -28.93 8.05
CA SER A 255 20.77 -29.69 7.05
C SER A 255 19.81 -28.77 6.31
N VAL A 256 19.82 -28.83 4.98
CA VAL A 256 18.93 -28.03 4.12
C VAL A 256 18.09 -29.00 3.29
N PHE A 257 16.77 -28.82 3.35
CA PHE A 257 15.82 -29.63 2.60
C PHE A 257 14.99 -28.75 1.68
N ALA A 258 14.75 -29.25 0.47
CA ALA A 258 13.81 -28.64 -0.47
C ALA A 258 12.56 -29.52 -0.58
N TYR A 259 11.38 -28.96 -0.28
CA TYR A 259 10.10 -29.67 -0.30
C TYR A 259 9.15 -29.08 -1.36
N GLY A 260 8.27 -29.92 -1.91
CA GLY A 260 7.24 -29.51 -2.86
C GLY A 260 6.97 -30.55 -3.97
N PRO A 261 5.93 -30.36 -4.80
CA PRO A 261 5.59 -31.27 -5.90
C PRO A 261 6.59 -31.23 -7.06
N THR A 262 6.49 -32.19 -7.99
CA THR A 262 7.31 -32.18 -9.21
C THR A 262 7.05 -30.90 -10.01
N GLY A 263 8.12 -30.25 -10.51
CA GLY A 263 8.00 -28.98 -11.23
C GLY A 263 7.92 -27.73 -10.34
N SER A 264 7.94 -27.84 -9.00
CA SER A 264 7.92 -26.67 -8.09
C SER A 264 9.25 -25.91 -8.00
N GLY A 265 10.35 -26.46 -8.52
CA GLY A 265 11.67 -25.81 -8.49
C GLY A 265 12.63 -26.30 -7.40
N LYS A 266 12.39 -27.46 -6.77
CA LYS A 266 13.32 -28.06 -5.78
C LYS A 266 14.76 -28.21 -6.30
N THR A 267 14.93 -28.89 -7.44
CA THR A 267 16.25 -29.11 -8.06
C THR A 267 16.92 -27.81 -8.47
N PHE A 268 16.13 -26.88 -9.01
CA PHE A 268 16.62 -25.54 -9.37
C PHE A 268 17.10 -24.76 -8.14
N THR A 269 16.41 -24.89 -7.00
CA THR A 269 16.81 -24.23 -5.75
C THR A 269 18.11 -24.80 -5.19
N MET A 270 18.24 -26.12 -5.16
CA MET A 270 19.41 -26.79 -4.56
C MET A 270 20.65 -26.80 -5.46
N VAL A 271 20.48 -26.89 -6.79
CA VAL A 271 21.58 -27.13 -7.74
C VAL A 271 21.74 -25.99 -8.74
N GLY A 272 20.72 -25.14 -8.92
CA GLY A 272 20.70 -24.12 -9.97
C GLY A 272 20.41 -24.70 -11.35
N ASP A 273 20.57 -23.87 -12.39
CA ASP A 273 20.49 -24.32 -13.79
C ASP A 273 21.84 -24.89 -14.23
N LYS A 274 21.83 -25.97 -15.03
CA LYS A 274 23.05 -26.63 -15.51
C LYS A 274 23.92 -25.70 -16.38
N GLY A 275 23.35 -24.62 -16.92
CA GLY A 275 24.05 -23.56 -17.67
C GLY A 275 24.56 -22.37 -16.83
N SER A 276 24.28 -22.34 -15.52
CA SER A 276 24.62 -21.22 -14.62
C SER A 276 25.80 -21.52 -13.68
N LYS A 277 26.64 -22.51 -14.02
CA LYS A 277 27.95 -22.68 -13.36
C LYS A 277 28.96 -21.75 -14.03
N GLY A 278 29.11 -20.57 -13.46
CA GLY A 278 30.12 -19.62 -13.89
C GLY A 278 29.87 -18.24 -13.31
N ARG A 279 30.06 -18.08 -11.99
CA ARG A 279 30.50 -16.86 -11.32
C ARG A 279 30.85 -17.18 -9.87
#